data_AF-A0A1X6WQE1-F1
#
_entry.id   AF-A0A1X6WQE1-F1
#
_cell.length_a   1.000
_cell.length_b   1.000
_cell.length_c   1.000
_cell.angle_alpha   90.00
_cell.angle_beta   90.00
_cell.angle_gamma   90.00
#
_symmetry.space_group_name_H-M   'P 1'
#
loop_
_entity.id
_entity.type
_entity.pdbx_description
1 polymer ?
#
loop_
_entity_poly.entity_id
_entity_poly.type
_entity_poly.pdbx_seq_one_letter_code
_entity_poly.pdbx_strand_id
1 'polypeptide(L)'
;MTNLTFDDYNFEVINIENSRENLLTINKNMMTFDRSIAECLKYASHIRPLLDRENKIFAIQVCRSVASKSVAFSKPETKQKGSVKIQAVAIRNAVRMLMKDLWKEDMRYQLEGTFIEDHKAFVFDLTKYKELPPFKVERKVLDSE
;
A
#
# COMPACT_ATOMS: atom_id res chain seq x y z
N MET A 1 -19.27 -24.81 -42.93
CA MET A 1 -19.16 -24.25 -41.57
C MET A 1 -18.10 -25.06 -40.86
N THR A 2 -16.97 -24.45 -40.52
CA THR A 2 -15.90 -25.13 -39.79
C THR A 2 -16.30 -25.24 -38.33
N ASN A 3 -16.52 -26.47 -37.88
CA ASN A 3 -16.78 -26.76 -36.47
C ASN A 3 -15.46 -26.66 -35.71
N LEU A 4 -15.31 -25.58 -34.94
CA LEU A 4 -14.22 -25.43 -34.00
C LEU A 4 -14.51 -26.28 -32.76
N THR A 5 -13.48 -26.97 -32.27
CA THR A 5 -13.51 -27.77 -31.06
C THR A 5 -12.57 -27.20 -30.00
N PHE A 6 -12.79 -27.53 -28.73
CA PHE A 6 -11.99 -27.00 -27.64
C PHE A 6 -10.52 -27.47 -27.70
N ASP A 7 -10.30 -28.67 -28.25
CA ASP A 7 -8.98 -29.28 -28.43
C ASP A 7 -8.14 -28.60 -29.53
N ASP A 8 -8.75 -27.69 -30.30
CA ASP A 8 -8.03 -26.88 -31.29
C ASP A 8 -7.12 -25.82 -30.62
N TYR A 9 -7.15 -25.69 -29.29
CA TYR A 9 -6.42 -24.68 -28.52
C TYR A 9 -5.61 -25.30 -27.38
N ASN A 10 -4.43 -24.73 -27.12
CA ASN A 10 -3.61 -25.05 -25.95
C ASN A 10 -3.84 -23.99 -24.87
N PHE A 11 -4.69 -24.29 -23.90
CA PHE A 11 -4.97 -23.40 -22.79
C PHE A 11 -3.95 -23.58 -21.66
N GLU A 12 -3.45 -22.47 -21.14
CA GLU A 12 -2.73 -22.45 -19.85
C GLU A 12 -3.70 -22.10 -18.72
N VAL A 13 -3.56 -22.80 -17.59
CA VAL A 13 -4.31 -22.46 -16.38
C VAL A 13 -3.74 -21.16 -15.83
N ILE A 14 -4.53 -20.10 -15.86
CA ILE A 14 -4.18 -18.85 -15.17
C ILE A 14 -4.10 -19.15 -13.68
N ASN A 15 -2.93 -18.94 -13.08
CA ASN A 15 -2.80 -19.00 -11.64
C ASN A 15 -3.57 -17.81 -11.02
N ILE A 16 -4.68 -18.11 -10.33
CA ILE A 16 -5.53 -17.11 -9.63
C ILE A 16 -5.04 -16.91 -8.18
N GLU A 17 -3.89 -17.49 -7.80
CA GLU A 17 -3.18 -17.00 -6.63
C GLU A 17 -2.86 -15.53 -6.88
N ASN A 18 -3.70 -14.67 -6.30
CA ASN A 18 -3.58 -13.22 -6.38
C ASN A 18 -2.10 -12.87 -6.31
N SER A 19 -1.58 -12.23 -7.34
CA SER A 19 -0.36 -11.44 -7.22
C SER A 19 -0.68 -10.34 -6.21
N ARG A 20 -0.67 -10.69 -4.92
CA ARG A 20 -0.88 -9.77 -3.80
C ARG A 20 0.39 -8.97 -3.74
N GLU A 21 0.44 -7.96 -4.59
CA GLU A 21 1.41 -6.91 -4.47
C GLU A 21 1.02 -6.20 -3.17
N ASN A 22 1.64 -6.62 -2.06
CA ASN A 22 1.42 -6.05 -0.72
C ASN A 22 1.96 -4.62 -0.71
N LEU A 23 1.26 -3.71 -1.40
CA LEU A 23 1.81 -2.43 -1.79
C LEU A 23 1.48 -1.35 -0.78
N LEU A 24 2.50 -0.58 -0.43
CA LEU A 24 2.36 0.72 0.18
C LEU A 24 2.60 1.79 -0.89
N THR A 25 1.63 2.68 -1.07
CA THR A 25 1.82 3.91 -1.84
C THR A 25 1.89 5.12 -0.91
N ILE A 26 3.06 5.77 -0.90
CA ILE A 26 3.27 7.05 -0.23
C ILE A 26 2.84 8.15 -1.19
N ASN A 27 1.69 8.76 -0.92
CA ASN A 27 1.17 9.90 -1.67
C ASN A 27 1.54 11.23 -0.99
N LYS A 28 1.24 12.34 -1.67
CA LYS A 28 1.45 13.70 -1.13
C LYS A 28 0.77 13.95 0.22
N ASN A 29 -0.43 13.42 0.46
CA ASN A 29 -1.17 13.71 1.70
C ASN A 29 -1.50 12.47 2.54
N MET A 30 -1.33 11.27 1.99
CA MET A 30 -1.76 10.02 2.63
C MET A 30 -0.88 8.86 2.25
N MET A 31 -0.88 7.83 3.09
CA MET A 31 -0.37 6.52 2.74
C MET A 31 -1.55 5.62 2.38
N THR A 32 -1.41 4.86 1.30
CA THR A 32 -2.40 3.89 0.84
C THR A 32 -1.77 2.51 0.88
N PHE A 33 -2.35 1.63 1.69
CA PHE A 33 -1.96 0.24 1.80
C PHE A 33 -2.94 -0.59 0.98
N ASP A 34 -2.44 -1.49 0.17
CA ASP A 34 -3.28 -2.43 -0.56
C ASP A 34 -4.15 -3.25 0.41
N ARG A 35 -5.30 -3.71 -0.07
CA ARG A 35 -6.22 -4.52 0.74
C ARG A 35 -5.57 -5.83 1.20
N SER A 36 -4.68 -6.41 0.40
CA SER A 36 -3.90 -7.61 0.74
C SER A 36 -3.12 -7.47 2.04
N ILE A 37 -2.57 -6.28 2.34
CA ILE A 37 -1.89 -6.00 3.60
C ILE A 37 -2.87 -6.12 4.78
N ALA A 38 -4.09 -5.59 4.64
CA ALA A 38 -5.11 -5.73 5.67
C ALA A 38 -5.54 -7.20 5.85
N GLU A 39 -5.62 -7.96 4.77
CA GLU A 39 -5.93 -9.40 4.80
C GLU A 39 -4.84 -10.21 5.52
N CYS A 40 -3.57 -9.97 5.21
CA CYS A 40 -2.43 -10.60 5.90
C CYS A 40 -2.43 -10.27 7.39
N LEU A 41 -2.78 -9.03 7.76
CA LEU A 41 -2.93 -8.60 9.16
C LEU A 41 -4.30 -8.95 9.78
N LYS A 42 -5.09 -9.82 9.13
CA LYS A 42 -6.41 -10.29 9.60
C LYS A 42 -7.36 -9.15 9.97
N TYR A 43 -7.35 -8.10 9.16
CA TYR A 43 -8.16 -6.89 9.31
C TYR A 43 -8.01 -6.22 10.69
N ALA A 44 -6.80 -6.24 11.25
CA ALA A 44 -6.50 -5.58 12.53
C ALA A 44 -6.95 -4.12 12.51
N SER A 45 -7.69 -3.72 13.55
CA SER A 45 -8.23 -2.37 13.65
C SER A 45 -7.15 -1.32 13.88
N HIS A 46 -6.03 -1.69 14.52
CA HIS A 46 -4.95 -0.79 14.88
C HIS A 46 -3.57 -1.38 14.59
N ILE A 47 -2.65 -0.49 14.22
CA ILE A 47 -1.23 -0.78 14.05
C ILE A 47 -0.39 0.23 14.81
N ARG A 48 0.87 -0.14 15.07
CA ARG A 48 1.93 0.75 15.51
C ARG A 48 2.89 0.97 14.32
N PRO A 49 3.10 2.23 13.90
CA PRO A 49 4.15 2.56 12.94
C PRO A 49 5.53 2.52 13.60
N LEU A 50 6.52 1.98 12.89
CA LEU A 50 7.89 1.80 13.34
C LEU A 50 8.86 2.29 12.26
N LEU A 51 10.04 2.77 12.66
CA LEU A 51 11.07 3.25 11.76
C LEU A 51 12.43 2.72 12.20
N ASP A 52 13.19 2.21 11.23
CA ASP A 52 14.63 2.02 11.33
C ASP A 52 15.31 3.13 10.51
N ARG A 53 15.98 4.05 11.21
CA ARG A 53 16.62 5.20 10.56
C ARG A 53 17.91 4.82 9.83
N GLU A 54 18.61 3.80 10.31
CA GLU A 54 19.88 3.35 9.77
C GLU A 54 19.66 2.59 8.47
N ASN A 55 18.74 1.62 8.50
CA ASN A 55 18.42 0.78 7.34
C ASN A 55 17.35 1.39 6.42
N LYS A 56 16.85 2.59 6.73
CA LYS A 56 15.78 3.28 6.00
C LYS A 56 14.51 2.43 5.85
N ILE A 57 14.12 1.75 6.91
CA ILE A 57 12.94 0.88 6.93
C ILE A 57 11.76 1.57 7.58
N PHE A 58 10.59 1.43 6.97
CA PHE A 58 9.30 1.70 7.60
C PHE A 58 8.57 0.40 7.85
N ALA A 59 7.97 0.24 9.02
CA ALA A 59 7.18 -0.95 9.34
C ALA A 59 5.86 -0.59 10.01
N ILE A 60 4.88 -1.48 9.86
CA ILE A 60 3.63 -1.46 10.62
C ILE A 60 3.49 -2.77 11.36
N GLN A 61 3.10 -2.72 12.64
CA GLN A 61 2.90 -3.91 13.46
C GLN A 61 1.51 -3.87 14.10
N VAL A 62 0.79 -4.99 14.11
CA VAL A 62 -0.51 -5.07 14.81
C VAL A 62 -0.34 -4.72 16.29
N CYS A 63 -1.23 -3.86 16.80
CA CYS A 63 -1.26 -3.53 18.22
C CYS A 63 -2.69 -3.36 18.73
N ARG A 64 -2.83 -3.30 20.06
CA ARG A 64 -4.11 -2.94 20.70
C ARG A 64 -4.38 -1.45 20.51
N SER A 65 -5.66 -1.06 20.49
CA SER A 65 -6.10 0.34 20.37
C SER A 65 -5.68 1.24 21.55
N VAL A 66 -5.41 0.63 22.71
CA VAL A 66 -4.95 1.34 23.91
C VAL A 66 -3.42 1.42 24.01
N ALA A 67 -2.71 0.83 23.04
CA ALA A 67 -1.25 0.87 23.05
C ALA A 67 -0.77 2.29 22.71
N SER A 68 0.30 2.73 23.38
CA SER A 68 0.93 4.01 23.05
C SER A 68 1.29 4.07 21.56
N LYS A 69 0.95 5.21 20.92
CA LYS A 69 1.17 5.50 19.50
C LYS A 69 0.47 4.53 18.54
N SER A 70 -0.62 3.90 18.95
CA SER A 70 -1.47 3.12 18.05
C SER A 70 -2.19 4.03 17.05
N VAL A 71 -2.42 3.53 15.85
CA VAL A 71 -3.12 4.23 14.77
C VAL A 71 -4.18 3.32 14.18
N ALA A 72 -5.39 3.85 13.97
CA ALA A 72 -6.45 3.12 13.29
C ALA A 72 -6.00 2.74 11.87
N PHE A 73 -6.24 1.48 11.50
CA PHE A 73 -5.76 0.89 10.26
C PHE A 73 -6.92 0.39 9.40
N SER A 74 -7.41 -0.82 9.67
CA SER A 74 -8.44 -1.47 8.83
C SER A 74 -9.83 -1.36 9.44
N LYS A 75 -10.85 -1.34 8.58
CA LYS A 75 -12.22 -1.73 8.97
C LYS A 75 -12.29 -3.27 9.09
N PRO A 76 -13.33 -3.81 9.74
CA PRO A 76 -13.59 -5.25 9.69
C PRO A 76 -13.71 -5.77 8.27
N GLU A 77 -13.42 -7.05 8.06
CA GLU A 77 -13.41 -7.74 6.75
C GLU A 77 -14.65 -7.43 5.89
N THR A 78 -15.84 -7.54 6.48
CA THR A 78 -17.11 -7.30 5.79
C THR A 78 -17.30 -5.86 5.29
N LYS A 79 -16.51 -4.91 5.81
CA LYS A 79 -16.60 -3.47 5.50
C LYS A 79 -15.38 -2.94 4.75
N GLN A 80 -14.24 -3.62 4.79
CA GLN A 80 -13.00 -3.18 4.14
C GLN A 80 -12.98 -3.61 2.67
N LYS A 81 -13.73 -2.90 1.82
CA LYS A 81 -13.87 -3.27 0.40
C LYS A 81 -12.65 -2.97 -0.48
N GLY A 82 -11.80 -2.02 -0.09
CA GLY A 82 -10.63 -1.59 -0.88
C GLY A 82 -9.42 -1.28 -0.01
N SER A 83 -8.49 -0.51 -0.57
CA SER A 83 -7.25 -0.09 0.10
C SER A 83 -7.50 0.58 1.46
N VAL A 84 -6.58 0.38 2.40
CA VAL A 84 -6.55 1.12 3.66
C VAL A 84 -5.81 2.45 3.46
N LYS A 85 -6.37 3.55 3.96
CA LYS A 85 -5.78 4.89 3.83
C LYS A 85 -5.50 5.48 5.20
N ILE A 86 -4.25 5.90 5.43
CA ILE A 86 -3.84 6.60 6.66
C ILE A 86 -3.45 8.04 6.31
N GLN A 87 -4.09 8.99 6.99
CA GLN A 87 -3.84 10.44 6.88
C GLN A 87 -3.11 10.99 8.13
N ALA A 88 -2.17 10.23 8.69
CA ALA A 88 -1.40 10.67 9.85
C ALA A 88 -0.19 11.52 9.42
N VAL A 89 -0.30 12.84 9.58
CA VAL A 89 0.75 13.82 9.24
C VAL A 89 2.09 13.46 9.88
N ALA A 90 2.10 13.04 11.14
CA ALA A 90 3.32 12.68 11.86
C ALA A 90 4.06 11.49 11.20
N ILE A 91 3.34 10.43 10.81
CA ILE A 91 3.96 9.27 10.15
C ILE A 91 4.50 9.68 8.78
N ARG A 92 3.71 10.43 8.01
CA ARG A 92 4.11 10.90 6.68
C ARG A 92 5.39 11.74 6.75
N ASN A 93 5.45 12.70 7.68
CA ASN A 93 6.64 13.55 7.84
C ASN A 93 7.86 12.71 8.26
N ALA A 94 7.68 11.75 9.15
CA ALA A 94 8.78 10.89 9.59
C ALA A 94 9.32 10.02 8.44
N VAL A 95 8.45 9.42 7.62
CA VAL A 95 8.84 8.65 6.43
C VAL A 95 9.57 9.55 5.41
N ARG A 96 9.05 10.76 5.13
CA ARG A 96 9.73 11.72 4.25
C ARG A 96 11.11 12.10 4.75
N MET A 97 11.25 12.32 6.05
CA MET A 97 12.55 12.62 6.66
C MET A 97 13.56 11.47 6.54
N LEU A 98 13.11 10.21 6.42
CA LEU A 98 14.01 9.08 6.12
C LEU A 98 14.37 9.02 4.64
N MET A 99 13.41 9.35 3.76
CA MET A 99 13.65 9.37 2.31
C MET A 99 14.58 10.53 1.90
N LYS A 100 14.54 11.67 2.58
CA LYS A 100 15.37 12.87 2.30
C LYS A 100 15.45 13.18 0.80
N ASP A 101 16.65 13.03 0.23
CA ASP A 101 16.99 13.36 -1.15
C ASP A 101 16.28 12.46 -2.19
N LEU A 102 15.72 11.33 -1.75
CA LEU A 102 14.90 10.45 -2.59
C LEU A 102 13.48 11.00 -2.81
N TRP A 103 13.02 11.91 -1.94
CA TRP A 103 11.67 12.47 -1.97
C TRP A 103 11.58 13.68 -2.91
N LYS A 104 10.62 13.62 -3.84
CA LYS A 104 10.25 14.65 -4.81
C LYS A 104 8.81 15.04 -4.52
N GLU A 105 8.57 16.33 -4.28
CA GLU A 105 7.26 16.86 -3.84
C GLU A 105 6.10 16.57 -4.79
N ASP A 106 6.40 16.37 -6.07
CA ASP A 106 5.40 16.13 -7.12
C ASP A 106 5.31 14.65 -7.53
N MET A 107 6.00 13.75 -6.83
CA MET A 107 5.95 12.32 -7.11
C MET A 107 5.21 11.54 -6.02
N ARG A 108 4.89 10.30 -6.37
CA ARG A 108 4.38 9.28 -5.45
C ARG A 108 5.30 8.07 -5.51
N TYR A 109 5.33 7.30 -4.43
CA TYR A 109 6.27 6.20 -4.27
C TYR A 109 5.50 4.95 -3.89
N GLN A 110 5.64 3.90 -4.70
CA GLN A 110 5.01 2.61 -4.46
C GLN A 110 6.08 1.60 -4.05
N LEU A 111 5.85 0.92 -2.93
CA LEU A 111 6.79 0.02 -2.28
C LEU A 111 6.13 -1.33 -2.07
N GLU A 112 6.88 -2.40 -2.31
CA GLU A 112 6.48 -3.75 -1.96
C GLU A 112 6.76 -4.02 -0.48
N GLY A 113 5.75 -4.57 0.20
CA GLY A 113 5.82 -4.93 1.60
C GLY A 113 6.13 -6.40 1.81
N THR A 114 7.06 -6.69 2.72
CA THR A 114 7.32 -8.06 3.20
C THR A 114 6.53 -8.32 4.47
N PHE A 115 5.73 -9.39 4.47
CA PHE A 115 4.97 -9.81 5.66
C PHE A 115 5.85 -10.67 6.57
N ILE A 116 5.94 -10.28 7.84
CA ILE A 116 6.64 -11.02 8.90
C ILE A 116 5.56 -11.59 9.83
N GLU A 117 5.18 -12.84 9.58
CA GLU A 117 4.03 -13.49 10.21
C GLU A 117 4.16 -13.58 11.73
N ASP A 118 5.31 -14.01 12.23
CA ASP A 118 5.60 -14.14 13.67
C ASP A 118 5.41 -12.84 14.45
N HIS A 119 5.69 -11.71 13.79
CA HIS A 119 5.55 -10.38 14.38
C HIS A 119 4.25 -9.67 14.00
N LYS A 120 3.40 -10.29 13.16
CA LYS A 120 2.19 -9.70 12.59
C LYS A 120 2.49 -8.28 12.07
N ALA A 121 3.54 -8.20 11.26
CA ALA A 121 4.10 -6.93 10.83
C ALA A 121 4.39 -6.92 9.32
N PHE A 122 4.32 -5.73 8.73
CA PHE A 122 4.84 -5.48 7.40
C PHE A 122 6.06 -4.58 7.46
N VAL A 123 7.01 -4.85 6.58
CA VAL A 123 8.27 -4.13 6.44
C VAL A 123 8.38 -3.58 5.03
N PHE A 124 8.75 -2.30 4.91
CA PHE A 124 8.91 -1.58 3.65
C PHE A 124 10.30 -0.93 3.62
N ASP A 125 11.09 -1.28 2.62
CA ASP A 125 12.39 -0.67 2.36
C ASP A 125 12.19 0.63 1.59
N LEU A 126 12.41 1.78 2.25
CA LEU A 126 12.17 3.09 1.66
C LEU A 126 13.14 3.47 0.54
N THR A 127 14.13 2.63 0.24
CA THR A 127 15.05 2.79 -0.89
C THR A 127 14.64 1.99 -2.12
N LYS A 128 13.72 1.04 -1.98
CA LYS A 128 13.22 0.18 -3.05
C LYS A 128 11.78 0.54 -3.38
N TYR A 129 11.62 1.36 -4.41
CA TYR A 129 10.32 1.86 -4.80
C TYR A 129 10.20 2.03 -6.31
N LYS A 130 8.95 1.99 -6.78
CA LYS A 130 8.53 2.47 -8.08
C LYS A 130 8.05 3.92 -7.96
N GLU A 131 8.66 4.83 -8.72
CA GLU A 131 8.18 6.21 -8.82
C GLU A 131 6.91 6.27 -9.67
N LEU A 132 5.92 7.01 -9.21
CA LEU A 132 4.66 7.26 -9.90
C LEU A 132 4.46 8.77 -10.06
N PRO A 133 4.00 9.24 -11.24
CA PRO A 133 3.68 10.65 -11.45
C PRO A 133 2.57 11.09 -10.50
N PRO A 134 2.36 12.41 -10.29
CA PRO A 134 1.22 12.89 -9.53
C PRO A 134 -0.08 12.45 -10.22
N PHE A 135 -1.19 12.37 -9.48
CA PHE A 135 -2.48 12.15 -10.12
C PHE A 135 -2.74 13.28 -11.13
N LYS A 136 -2.97 12.95 -12.39
CA LYS A 136 -3.39 13.95 -13.39
C LYS A 136 -4.72 14.55 -12.93
N VAL A 137 -4.70 15.82 -12.54
CA VAL A 137 -5.92 16.60 -12.40
C VAL A 137 -6.23 17.12 -13.80
N GLU A 138 -7.10 16.44 -14.54
CA GLU A 138 -7.75 17.06 -15.70
C GLU A 138 -8.60 18.22 -15.17
N ARG A 139 -8.03 19.42 -15.14
CA ARG A 139 -8.83 20.63 -15.06
C ARG A 139 -9.60 20.71 -16.37
N LYS A 140 -10.89 20.34 -16.35
CA LYS A 140 -11.82 20.86 -17.36
C LYS A 140 -11.76 22.38 -17.21
N VAL A 141 -11.05 23.04 -18.10
CA VAL A 141 -11.27 24.46 -18.36
C VAL A 141 -12.69 24.51 -18.91
N LEU A 142 -13.63 24.96 -18.07
CA LEU A 142 -14.92 25.42 -18.56
C LEU A 142 -14.60 26.72 -19.28
N ASP A 143 -14.43 26.63 -20.60
CA ASP A 143 -14.45 27.79 -21.46
C ASP A 143 -15.82 28.46 -21.27
N SER A 144 -15.81 29.57 -20.54
CA SER A 144 -16.90 30.54 -20.56
C SER A 144 -16.70 31.39 -21.81
N GLU A 145 -17.33 30.99 -22.91
CA GLU A 145 -17.72 31.91 -24.00
C GLU A 145 -18.97 32.69 -23.61
#